data_AF-A0A2H0YFJ1-F1
#
_entry.id   AF-A0A2H0YFJ1-F1
#
_cell.length_a   1.000
_cell.length_b   1.000
_cell.length_c   1.000
_cell.angle_alpha   90.00
_cell.angle_beta   90.00
_cell.angle_gamma   90.00
#
_symmetry.space_group_name_H-M   'P 1'
#
loop_
_entity.id
_entity.type
_entity.pdbx_description
1 polymer ?
#
loop_
_entity_poly.entity_id
_entity_poly.type
_entity_poly.pdbx_seq_one_letter_code
_entity_poly.pdbx_strand_id
1 'polypeptide(L)' 'EYGYPLYSLDYKEKLEILYDYLLSIPNIVAHGRQGLYRYDTMDHAMKTGMIASAIVAGDLPRKELIRTSEVTDQY' A
#
# COMPACT_ATOMS: atom_id res chain seq x y z
N GLU A 1 11.72 3.69 -16.90
CA GLU A 1 10.48 4.49 -16.79
C GLU A 1 9.34 3.52 -16.53
N TYR A 2 8.69 3.56 -15.36
CA TYR A 2 7.63 2.61 -14.96
C TYR A 2 6.36 3.40 -14.62
N GLY A 3 5.49 3.56 -15.62
CA GLY A 3 4.27 4.37 -15.51
C GLY A 3 3.08 3.63 -14.89
N TYR A 4 3.03 2.30 -15.00
CA TYR A 4 1.89 1.46 -14.63
C TYR A 4 2.35 0.14 -14.00
N PRO A 5 1.71 -0.34 -12.92
CA PRO A 5 1.97 -1.68 -12.40
C PRO A 5 1.51 -2.73 -13.41
N LEU A 6 2.35 -3.73 -13.66
CA LEU A 6 1.95 -4.88 -14.48
C LEU A 6 1.32 -5.92 -13.56
N TYR A 7 0.02 -6.14 -13.73
CA TYR A 7 -0.74 -7.14 -12.97
C TYR A 7 -0.69 -8.50 -13.70
N SER A 8 0.25 -9.36 -13.33
CA SER A 8 0.23 -10.78 -13.71
C SER A 8 -0.88 -11.53 -12.96
N LEU A 9 -1.28 -12.72 -13.40
CA LEU A 9 -2.34 -13.50 -12.73
C LEU A 9 -2.03 -13.77 -11.24
N ASP A 10 -0.75 -13.90 -10.90
CA ASP A 10 -0.24 -14.15 -9.55
C ASP A 10 0.19 -12.87 -8.80
N TYR A 11 -0.16 -11.68 -9.31
CA TYR A 11 0.33 -10.42 -8.73
C TYR A 11 -0.14 -10.23 -7.29
N LYS A 12 -1.39 -10.60 -6.98
CA LYS A 12 -1.97 -10.44 -5.64
C LYS A 12 -1.22 -11.31 -4.63
N GLU A 13 -0.94 -12.55 -4.97
CA GLU A 13 -0.22 -13.49 -4.10
C GLU A 13 1.21 -12.99 -3.83
N LYS A 14 1.90 -12.49 -4.86
CA LYS A 14 3.22 -11.87 -4.70
C LYS A 14 3.18 -10.60 -3.86
N LEU A 15 2.13 -9.79 -4.02
CA LEU A 15 1.95 -8.55 -3.27
C LEU A 15 1.66 -8.82 -1.79
N GLU A 16 0.85 -9.83 -1.47
CA GLU A 16 0.63 -10.29 -0.09
C GLU A 16 1.93 -10.75 0.57
N ILE A 17 2.72 -11.60 -0.12
CA ILE A 17 4.04 -12.04 0.39
C ILE A 17 4.95 -10.84 0.67
N LEU A 18 4.96 -9.84 -0.21
CA LEU A 18 5.74 -8.63 -0.02
C LEU A 18 5.26 -7.81 1.18
N TYR A 19 3.94 -7.65 1.35
CA TYR A 19 3.39 -6.91 2.48
C TYR A 19 3.66 -7.60 3.81
N ASP A 20 3.51 -8.92 3.89
CA ASP A 20 3.85 -9.71 5.07
C ASP A 20 5.32 -9.53 5.44
N TYR A 21 6.21 -9.57 4.45
CA TYR A 21 7.63 -9.30 4.65
C TYR A 21 7.88 -7.88 5.17
N LEU A 22 7.27 -6.86 4.57
CA LEU A 22 7.44 -5.46 5.00
C LEU A 22 6.90 -5.21 6.41
N LEU A 23 5.78 -5.84 6.79
CA LEU A 23 5.23 -5.77 8.14
C LEU A 23 6.18 -6.38 9.18
N SER A 24 6.98 -7.39 8.81
CA SER A 24 7.97 -7.98 9.71
C SER A 24 9.12 -7.03 10.07
N ILE A 25 9.42 -6.04 9.21
CA ILE A 25 10.48 -5.06 9.45
C ILE A 25 9.91 -3.89 10.25
N PRO A 26 10.35 -3.60 11.49
CA PRO A 26 9.82 -2.50 12.27
C PRO A 26 10.13 -1.14 11.61
N ASN A 27 9.28 -0.14 11.88
CA ASN A 27 9.46 1.26 11.45
C ASN A 27 9.47 1.51 9.94
N ILE A 28 9.08 0.52 9.11
CA ILE A 28 8.81 0.71 7.69
C ILE A 28 7.31 0.88 7.46
N VAL A 29 6.95 1.89 6.66
CA VAL A 29 5.59 2.16 6.19
C VAL A 29 5.66 2.37 4.67
N ALA A 30 5.16 1.39 3.92
CA ALA A 30 5.02 1.53 2.47
C ALA A 30 3.78 2.37 2.16
N HIS A 31 3.85 3.29 1.19
CA HIS A 31 2.71 4.11 0.78
C HIS A 31 2.83 4.59 -0.68
N GLY A 32 1.70 5.08 -1.21
CA GLY A 32 1.58 5.65 -2.56
C GLY A 32 1.73 4.62 -3.69
N ARG A 33 1.65 5.11 -4.94
CA ARG A 33 1.65 4.31 -6.18
C ARG A 33 2.65 3.15 -6.22
N GLN A 34 3.92 3.44 -5.98
CA GLN A 34 5.00 2.45 -6.08
C GLN A 34 5.13 1.62 -4.80
N GLY A 35 4.93 2.23 -3.62
CA GLY A 35 5.00 1.53 -2.35
C GLY A 35 3.86 0.54 -2.15
N LEU A 36 2.70 0.79 -2.78
CA LEU A 36 1.54 -0.09 -2.73
C LEU A 36 1.35 -0.93 -4.00
N TYR A 37 2.25 -0.80 -4.97
CA TYR A 37 2.20 -1.45 -6.27
C TYR A 37 0.82 -1.34 -6.94
N ARG A 38 0.28 -0.11 -7.01
CA ARG A 38 -1.08 0.19 -7.47
C ARG A 38 -1.12 1.28 -8.52
N TYR A 39 -2.20 1.28 -9.29
CA TYR A 39 -2.60 2.46 -10.03
C TYR A 39 -3.26 3.43 -9.04
N ASP A 40 -2.61 4.57 -8.80
CA ASP A 40 -2.96 5.48 -7.72
C ASP A 40 -3.35 6.83 -8.33
N THR A 41 -4.59 7.27 -8.06
CA THR A 41 -5.07 8.61 -8.40
C THR A 41 -4.65 9.61 -7.33
N MET A 42 -4.70 10.90 -7.63
CA MET A 42 -4.15 11.93 -6.72
C MET A 42 -4.86 11.98 -5.36
N ASP A 43 -6.18 11.77 -5.35
CA ASP A 43 -7.00 11.67 -4.15
C ASP A 43 -6.66 10.44 -3.30
N HIS A 44 -6.36 9.31 -3.94
CA HIS A 44 -5.94 8.09 -3.25
C HIS A 44 -4.52 8.22 -2.68
N ALA A 45 -3.62 8.89 -3.40
CA ALA A 45 -2.29 9.23 -2.90
C ALA A 45 -2.36 10.13 -1.65
N MET A 46 -3.26 11.13 -1.63
CA MET A 46 -3.49 11.95 -0.45
C MET A 46 -4.05 11.16 0.73
N LYS A 47 -5.07 10.32 0.48
CA LYS A 47 -5.70 9.48 1.51
C LYS A 47 -4.68 8.53 2.14
N THR A 48 -3.89 7.83 1.34
CA THR A 48 -2.87 6.90 1.84
C THR A 48 -1.74 7.63 2.56
N GLY A 49 -1.40 8.86 2.16
CA GLY A 49 -0.47 9.73 2.89
C GLY A 49 -0.97 10.11 4.29
N MET A 50 -2.26 10.43 4.45
CA MET A 50 -2.85 10.72 5.76
C MET A 50 -2.80 9.48 6.68
N ILE A 51 -3.11 8.30 6.13
CA ILE A 51 -3.03 7.03 6.88
C ILE A 51 -1.59 6.73 7.28
N ALA A 52 -0.63 6.93 6.38
CA ALA A 52 0.80 6.76 6.68
C ALA A 52 1.25 7.70 7.81
N SER A 53 0.80 8.96 7.80
CA SER A 53 1.08 9.91 8.88
C SER A 53 0.52 9.46 10.22
N ALA A 54 -0.72 8.97 10.25
CA ALA A 54 -1.35 8.46 11.47
C ALA A 54 -0.63 7.20 12.00
N ILE A 55 -0.15 6.34 11.10
CA ILE A 55 0.68 5.18 11.48
C ILE A 55 2.01 5.63 12.12
N VAL A 56 2.68 6.61 11.53
CA VAL A 56 3.94 7.15 12.07
C VAL A 56 3.72 7.84 13.42
N ALA A 57 2.59 8.50 13.61
CA ALA A 57 2.19 9.11 14.88
C ALA A 57 1.80 8.07 15.96
N GLY A 58 1.56 6.81 15.58
CA GLY A 58 1.12 5.75 16.48
C GLY A 58 -0.40 5.65 16.65
N ASP A 59 -1.17 6.42 15.90
CA ASP A 59 -2.64 6.47 15.97
C ASP A 59 -3.30 5.29 15.26
N LEU A 60 -2.61 4.68 14.29
CA LEU A 60 -3.12 3.54 13.52
C LEU A 60 -2.08 2.42 13.39
N PRO A 61 -2.52 1.14 13.33
CA PRO A 61 -1.62 0.04 13.07
C PRO A 61 -1.25 -0.03 11.58
N ARG A 62 -0.01 -0.45 11.28
CA ARG A 62 0.53 -0.53 9.90
C ARG A 62 -0.33 -1.32 8.92
N LYS A 63 -1.06 -2.33 9.41
CA LYS A 63 -1.98 -3.15 8.61
C LYS A 63 -3.13 -2.38 7.96
N GLU A 64 -3.53 -1.22 8.49
CA GLU A 64 -4.64 -0.44 7.93
C GLU A 64 -4.32 0.10 6.53
N LEU A 65 -3.04 0.27 6.23
CA LEU A 65 -2.60 0.76 4.93
C LEU A 65 -2.78 -0.33 3.85
N ILE A 66 -2.57 -1.60 4.20
CA ILE A 66 -2.82 -2.76 3.32
C ILE A 66 -4.33 -2.92 3.08
N ARG A 67 -5.15 -2.84 4.13
CA ARG A 67 -6.60 -2.97 4.02
C ARG A 67 -7.25 -1.87 3.18
N THR A 68 -6.78 -0.62 3.33
CA THR A 68 -7.27 0.51 2.51
C THR A 68 -6.98 0.28 1.03
N SER A 69 -5.87 -0.43 0.77
CA SER A 69 -5.43 -0.80 -0.54
C SER A 69 -6.44 -1.80 -1.18
N GLU A 70 -6.79 -2.89 -0.51
CA GLU A 70 -7.71 -3.93 -1.03
C GLU A 70 -9.10 -3.40 -1.45
N VAL A 71 -9.65 -2.43 -0.70
CA VAL A 71 -10.99 -1.86 -0.95
C VAL A 71 -11.06 -1.11 -2.29
N THR A 72 -9.93 -0.61 -2.79
CA THR A 72 -9.89 0.21 -4.00
C THR A 72 -9.63 -0.58 -5.29
N ASP A 73 -9.26 -1.86 -5.22
CA ASP A 73 -9.16 -2.73 -6.41
C ASP A 73 -10.52 -3.14 -6.99
N GLN A 74 -11.64 -2.67 -6.39
CA GLN A 74 -13.00 -2.95 -6.84
C GLN A 74 -13.59 -1.89 -7.77
N TYR A 75 -12.82 -0.84 -8.12
CA TYR A 75 -13.26 0.24 -9.00
C TYR A 75 -12.39 0.34 -10.26
#